data_AF-F9EM61-F1
#
_entry.id   AF-F9EM61-F1
#
_cell.length_a   1.000
_cell.length_b   1.000
_cell.length_c   1.000
_cell.angle_alpha   90.00
_cell.angle_beta   90.00
_cell.angle_gamma   90.00
#
_symmetry.space_group_name_H-M   'P 1'
#
loop_
_entity.id
_entity.type
_entity.pdbx_description
1 polymer ?
#
loop_
_entity_poly.entity_id
_entity_poly.type
_entity_poly.pdbx_seq_one_letter_code
_entity_poly.pdbx_strand_id
1 'polypeptide(L)'
;MRTLLLLRGAQASGKSTWVAENNLEPYTLNADNIRLNIANPVLLENGSIEISQKYNKLTWELLYQYLEMRMQNGDFTIIDATHSDIKLMNKYRDLANIYKYTIYYLEF
;
A
#
# COMPACT_ATOMS: atom_id res chain seq x y z
N MET A 1 -10.30 15.11 -10.88
CA MET A 1 -10.59 14.83 -9.45
C MET A 1 -9.42 14.03 -8.91
N ARG A 2 -8.78 14.48 -7.80
CA ARG A 2 -7.61 13.82 -7.22
C ARG A 2 -8.06 12.84 -6.15
N THR A 3 -7.77 11.55 -6.33
CA THR A 3 -8.38 10.48 -5.54
C THR A 3 -7.33 9.54 -4.98
N LEU A 4 -7.40 9.31 -3.67
CA LEU A 4 -6.66 8.28 -2.95
C LEU A 4 -7.66 7.21 -2.49
N LEU A 5 -7.50 5.97 -2.96
CA LEU A 5 -8.32 4.85 -2.53
C LEU A 5 -7.54 3.98 -1.54
N LEU A 6 -8.09 3.76 -0.34
CA LEU A 6 -7.50 2.89 0.67
C LEU A 6 -8.28 1.57 0.72
N LEU A 7 -7.61 0.45 0.46
CA LEU A 7 -8.21 -0.87 0.58
C LEU A 7 -8.16 -1.32 2.05
N ARG A 8 -9.32 -1.60 2.65
CA ARG A 8 -9.45 -1.98 4.05
C ARG A 8 -10.06 -3.37 4.17
N GLY A 9 -9.39 -4.26 4.89
CA GLY A 9 -9.88 -5.60 5.15
C GLY A 9 -8.79 -6.46 5.79
N ALA A 10 -9.18 -7.60 6.39
CA ALA A 10 -8.24 -8.52 7.02
C ALA A 10 -7.21 -9.08 6.01
N GLN A 11 -6.14 -9.72 6.51
CA GLN A 11 -5.29 -10.51 5.61
C GLN A 11 -6.15 -11.59 4.93
N ALA A 12 -5.87 -11.86 3.65
CA ALA A 12 -6.67 -12.76 2.80
C ALA A 12 -8.14 -12.34 2.55
N SER A 13 -8.51 -11.08 2.79
CA SER A 13 -9.87 -10.57 2.48
C SER A 13 -10.15 -10.36 0.98
N GLY A 14 -9.21 -10.67 0.08
CA GLY A 14 -9.39 -10.52 -1.38
C GLY A 14 -8.99 -9.17 -1.97
N LYS A 15 -8.35 -8.26 -1.21
CA LYS A 15 -7.88 -6.95 -1.70
C LYS A 15 -7.02 -7.06 -2.97
N SER A 16 -5.92 -7.82 -2.88
CA SER A 16 -4.98 -7.96 -3.99
C SER A 16 -5.60 -8.73 -5.17
N THR A 17 -6.52 -9.66 -4.90
CA THR A 17 -7.32 -10.34 -5.93
C THR A 17 -8.18 -9.35 -6.71
N TRP A 18 -8.90 -8.47 -6.02
CA TRP A 18 -9.73 -7.44 -6.66
C TRP A 18 -8.90 -6.45 -7.48
N VAL A 19 -7.72 -6.05 -6.98
CA VAL A 19 -6.79 -5.22 -7.76
C VAL A 19 -6.44 -5.90 -9.08
N ALA A 20 -6.10 -7.20 -9.04
CA ALA A 20 -5.69 -7.94 -10.22
C ALA A 20 -6.83 -8.19 -11.21
N GLU A 21 -8.00 -8.59 -10.73
CA GLU A 21 -9.18 -8.83 -11.57
C GLU A 21 -9.64 -7.56 -12.30
N ASN A 22 -9.34 -6.38 -11.75
CA ASN A 22 -9.70 -5.09 -12.35
C ASN A 22 -8.53 -4.41 -13.10
N ASN A 23 -7.36 -5.07 -13.23
CA ASN A 23 -6.16 -4.53 -13.88
C ASN A 23 -5.68 -3.19 -13.25
N LEU A 24 -5.73 -3.10 -11.93
CA LEU A 24 -5.44 -1.89 -11.16
C LEU A 24 -4.02 -1.84 -10.59
N GLU A 25 -3.18 -2.83 -10.87
CA GLU A 25 -1.80 -2.92 -10.38
C GLU A 25 -0.96 -1.68 -10.70
N PRO A 26 -1.01 -1.09 -11.91
CA PRO A 26 -0.23 0.13 -12.21
C PRO A 26 -0.60 1.31 -11.29
N TYR A 27 -1.85 1.36 -10.84
CA TYR A 27 -2.39 2.41 -9.97
C TYR A 27 -2.23 2.10 -8.48
N THR A 28 -1.70 0.93 -8.13
CA THR A 28 -1.63 0.45 -6.75
C THR A 28 -0.23 0.53 -6.17
N LEU A 29 -0.10 1.15 -4.99
CA LEU A 29 1.08 1.00 -4.13
C LEU A 29 0.81 -0.12 -3.13
N ASN A 30 1.45 -1.27 -3.35
CA ASN A 30 1.32 -2.44 -2.49
C ASN A 30 2.57 -2.60 -1.59
N ALA A 31 2.36 -2.72 -0.28
CA ALA A 31 3.45 -2.79 0.69
C ALA A 31 4.31 -4.06 0.55
N ASP A 32 3.70 -5.20 0.23
CA ASP A 32 4.41 -6.47 0.03
C ASP A 32 5.28 -6.45 -1.23
N ASN A 33 4.80 -5.83 -2.32
CA ASN A 33 5.61 -5.61 -3.52
C ASN A 33 6.84 -4.75 -3.22
N ILE A 34 6.69 -3.71 -2.39
CA ILE A 34 7.82 -2.89 -1.96
C ILE A 34 8.81 -3.72 -1.11
N ARG A 35 8.32 -4.56 -0.19
CA ARG A 35 9.20 -5.48 0.58
C ARG A 35 9.98 -6.41 -0.33
N LEU A 36 9.33 -6.98 -1.35
CA LEU A 36 9.97 -7.86 -2.34
C LEU A 36 11.01 -7.14 -3.20
N ASN A 37 10.81 -5.85 -3.48
CA ASN A 37 11.83 -5.03 -4.15
C ASN A 37 13.05 -4.74 -3.25
N ILE A 38 12.87 -4.71 -1.92
CA ILE A 38 13.96 -4.49 -0.96
C ILE A 38 14.78 -5.77 -0.74
N ALA A 39 14.11 -6.93 -0.64
CA ALA A 39 14.75 -8.20 -0.33
C ALA A 39 13.97 -9.39 -0.90
N ASN A 40 14.71 -10.46 -1.21
CA ASN A 40 14.12 -11.73 -1.61
C ASN A 40 13.25 -12.33 -0.47
N PRO A 41 12.24 -13.15 -0.82
CA PRO A 41 11.54 -13.97 0.17
C PRO A 41 12.50 -14.88 0.96
N VAL A 42 12.10 -15.23 2.18
CA VAL A 42 12.87 -16.10 3.08
C VAL A 42 12.27 -17.51 3.12
N LEU A 43 13.13 -18.53 3.15
CA LEU A 43 12.74 -19.91 3.36
C LEU A 43 12.70 -20.20 4.87
N LEU A 44 11.56 -20.66 5.37
CA LEU A 44 11.36 -21.05 6.77
C LEU A 44 11.77 -22.51 6.99
N GLU A 45 11.96 -22.89 8.26
CA GLU A 45 12.38 -24.25 8.65
C GLU A 45 11.40 -25.35 8.21
N ASN A 46 10.11 -25.00 8.06
CA ASN A 46 9.07 -25.90 7.57
C ASN A 46 9.02 -26.00 6.03
N GLY A 47 9.96 -25.38 5.31
CA GLY A 47 10.02 -25.36 3.85
C GLY A 47 9.09 -24.34 3.18
N SER A 48 8.32 -23.57 3.94
CA SER A 48 7.46 -22.50 3.38
C SER A 48 8.25 -21.22 3.10
N ILE A 49 7.76 -20.41 2.15
CA ILE A 49 8.37 -19.14 1.74
C ILE A 49 7.53 -17.99 2.31
N GLU A 50 8.17 -16.99 2.92
CA GLU A 50 7.52 -15.80 3.48
C GLU A 50 8.19 -14.50 3.01
N ILE A 51 7.42 -13.42 2.92
CA ILE A 51 7.94 -12.06 2.74
C ILE A 51 8.47 -11.53 4.08
N SER A 52 9.77 -11.24 4.12
CA SER A 52 10.43 -10.76 5.33
C SER A 52 9.85 -9.42 5.83
N GLN A 53 9.44 -9.37 7.10
CA GLN A 53 9.00 -8.15 7.77
C GLN A 53 10.15 -7.30 8.32
N LYS A 54 11.42 -7.76 8.16
CA LYS A 54 12.63 -7.11 8.67
C LYS A 54 12.77 -5.64 8.22
N TYR A 55 12.30 -5.33 7.01
CA TYR A 55 12.44 -4.02 6.39
C TYR A 55 11.16 -3.17 6.48
N ASN A 56 10.28 -3.44 7.47
CA ASN A 56 9.00 -2.74 7.60
C ASN A 56 9.13 -1.22 7.67
N LYS A 57 10.09 -0.70 8.45
CA LYS A 57 10.31 0.75 8.55
C LYS A 57 10.65 1.37 7.19
N LEU A 58 11.63 0.80 6.48
CA LEU A 58 12.06 1.27 5.16
C LEU A 58 10.95 1.14 4.11
N THR A 59 10.18 0.05 4.17
CA THR A 59 9.03 -0.18 3.27
C THR A 59 8.02 0.97 3.36
N TRP A 60 7.69 1.39 4.59
CA TRP A 60 6.76 2.50 4.80
C TRP A 60 7.35 3.84 4.37
N GLU A 61 8.63 4.08 4.64
CA GLU A 61 9.32 5.29 4.16
C GLU A 61 9.25 5.40 2.63
N LEU A 62 9.54 4.31 1.91
CA LEU A 62 9.45 4.26 0.45
C LEU A 62 8.00 4.40 -0.05
N LEU A 63 7.04 3.73 0.58
CA LEU A 63 5.63 3.84 0.22
C LEU A 63 5.16 5.30 0.29
N TYR A 64 5.52 6.03 1.35
CA TYR A 64 5.15 7.44 1.47
C TYR A 64 5.87 8.33 0.45
N GLN A 65 7.14 8.06 0.14
CA GLN A 65 7.84 8.78 -0.92
C GLN A 65 7.16 8.59 -2.28
N TYR A 66 6.82 7.35 -2.64
CA TYR A 66 6.11 7.05 -3.88
C TYR A 66 4.72 7.69 -3.92
N LEU A 67 3.99 7.63 -2.81
CA LEU A 67 2.68 8.27 -2.69
C LEU A 67 2.78 9.78 -2.88
N GLU A 68 3.76 10.43 -2.24
CA GLU A 68 3.96 11.87 -2.36
C GLU A 68 4.27 12.29 -3.80
N MET A 69 5.13 11.53 -4.50
CA MET A 69 5.42 11.78 -5.93
C MET A 69 4.17 11.64 -6.81
N ARG A 70 3.38 10.59 -6.63
CA ARG A 70 2.09 10.41 -7.34
C ARG A 70 1.11 11.54 -7.02
N MET A 71 1.07 11.94 -5.75
CA MET A 71 0.20 13.03 -5.31
C MET A 71 0.56 14.38 -5.93
N GLN A 72 1.87 14.69 -6.02
CA GLN A 72 2.38 15.87 -6.72
C GLN A 72 1.93 15.91 -8.18
N ASN A 73 1.97 14.77 -8.87
CA ASN A 73 1.56 14.63 -10.28
C ASN A 73 0.04 14.72 -10.48
N GLY A 74 -0.76 14.50 -9.43
CA GLY A 74 -2.22 14.41 -9.57
C GLY A 74 -2.71 13.00 -9.91
N ASP A 75 -1.88 11.98 -9.75
CA ASP A 75 -2.17 10.60 -10.13
C ASP A 75 -3.20 9.95 -9.19
N PHE A 76 -4.18 9.27 -9.78
CA PHE A 76 -5.02 8.34 -9.02
C PHE A 76 -4.15 7.23 -8.41
N THR A 77 -4.31 7.01 -7.11
CA THR A 77 -3.50 6.02 -6.38
C THR A 77 -4.37 5.18 -5.45
N ILE A 78 -4.15 3.87 -5.51
CA ILE A 78 -4.71 2.88 -4.59
C ILE A 78 -3.61 2.48 -3.61
N ILE A 79 -3.93 2.37 -2.33
CA ILE A 79 -3.04 1.80 -1.31
C ILE A 79 -3.56 0.41 -0.95
N ASP A 80 -2.75 -0.61 -1.26
CA ASP A 80 -2.97 -1.98 -0.80
C ASP A 80 -1.95 -2.29 0.31
N ALA A 81 -2.37 -2.09 1.55
CA ALA A 81 -1.53 -2.36 2.70
C ALA A 81 -2.35 -2.85 3.89
N THR A 82 -1.73 -3.63 4.75
CA THR A 82 -2.29 -4.05 6.04
C THR A 82 -2.31 -2.86 7.01
N HIS A 83 -3.43 -2.14 7.04
CA HIS A 83 -3.64 -0.94 7.85
C HIS A 83 -3.89 -1.24 9.34
N SER A 84 -2.88 -1.73 10.06
CA SER A 84 -3.03 -2.14 11.47
C SER A 84 -2.81 -1.03 12.52
N ASP A 85 -2.31 0.16 12.14
CA ASP A 85 -1.99 1.24 13.10
C ASP A 85 -2.66 2.57 12.72
N ILE A 86 -3.26 3.23 13.72
CA ILE A 86 -3.90 4.55 13.64
C ILE A 86 -2.91 5.62 13.16
N LYS A 87 -1.62 5.50 13.51
CA LYS A 87 -0.59 6.47 13.10
C LYS A 87 -0.42 6.54 11.57
N LEU A 88 -0.64 5.43 10.86
CA LEU A 88 -0.59 5.41 9.39
C LEU A 88 -1.68 6.28 8.77
N MET A 89 -2.88 6.25 9.35
CA MET A 89 -4.02 6.99 8.82
C MET A 89 -3.81 8.50 8.87
N ASN A 90 -3.08 9.00 9.87
CA ASN A 90 -2.76 10.42 9.95
C ASN A 90 -1.85 10.87 8.80
N LYS A 91 -0.84 10.07 8.44
CA LYS A 91 0.09 10.44 7.35
C LYS A 91 -0.62 10.53 5.99
N TYR A 92 -1.55 9.62 5.70
CA TYR A 92 -2.36 9.70 4.48
C TYR A 92 -3.24 10.96 4.45
N ARG A 93 -3.85 11.32 5.59
CA ARG A 93 -4.66 12.54 5.70
C ARG A 93 -3.83 13.79 5.50
N ASP A 94 -2.63 13.85 6.09
CA ASP A 94 -1.73 14.99 5.94
C ASP A 94 -1.34 15.20 4.47
N LEU A 95 -0.90 14.13 3.80
CA LEU A 95 -0.57 14.17 2.37
C LEU A 95 -1.77 14.55 1.50
N ALA A 96 -2.95 13.97 1.77
CA ALA A 96 -4.16 14.30 1.04
C ALA A 96 -4.56 15.78 1.21
N ASN A 97 -4.40 16.35 2.41
CA ASN A 97 -4.67 17.75 2.68
C ASN A 97 -3.71 18.70 1.96
N ILE A 98 -2.42 18.35 1.89
CA ILE A 98 -1.39 19.11 1.18
C ILE A 98 -1.70 19.12 -0.32
N TYR A 99 -1.91 17.95 -0.92
CA TYR A 99 -2.04 17.80 -2.37
C TYR A 99 -3.48 17.86 -2.89
N LYS A 100 -4.46 18.14 -2.01
CA LYS A 100 -5.90 18.30 -2.32
C LYS A 100 -6.54 17.04 -2.90
N TYR A 101 -6.32 15.90 -2.24
CA TYR A 101 -6.93 14.62 -2.57
C TYR A 101 -8.17 14.34 -1.74
N THR A 102 -9.16 13.69 -2.36
CA THR A 102 -10.27 13.06 -1.65
C THR A 102 -9.90 11.61 -1.34
N ILE A 103 -10.05 11.21 -0.07
CA ILE A 103 -9.79 9.84 0.38
C ILE A 103 -11.08 9.04 0.32
N TYR A 104 -11.03 7.87 -0.31
CA TYR A 104 -12.10 6.87 -0.30
C TYR A 104 -11.60 5.59 0.36
N TYR A 105 -12.52 4.83 0.95
CA TYR A 105 -12.25 3.53 1.52
C TYR A 105 -13.06 2.48 0.77
N LEU A 106 -12.42 1.38 0.40
CA LEU A 106 -13.10 0.19 -0.10
C LEU A 106 -12.91 -0.92 0.94
N GLU A 107 -14.03 -1.40 1.51
CA GLU A 107 -14.03 -2.43 2.53
C GLU A 107 -14.20 -3.83 1.92
N PHE A 108 -13.46 -4.80 2.46
CA PHE A 108 -13.40 -6.21 2.06
C PHE A 108 -13.60 -7.13 3.25
#